data_AF-A0A845YK32-F1
#
_entry.id   AF-A0A845YK32-F1
#
_cell.length_a   1.000
_cell.length_b   1.000
_cell.length_c   1.000
_cell.angle_alpha   90.00
_cell.angle_beta   90.00
_cell.angle_gamma   90.00
#
_symmetry.space_group_name_H-M   'P 1'
#
loop_
_entity.id
_entity.type
_entity.pdbx_description
1 polymer ?
#
loop_
_entity_poly.entity_id
_entity_poly.type
_entity_poly.pdbx_seq_one_letter_code
_entity_poly.pdbx_strand_id
1 'polypeptide(L)'
;MQLLQDERKYLMAKMFRHLDGIATGCTIKALMEQKVINFIEDNQQFTLSEILHKFGGNAGYLNVGLRILENQGWLETKLDIGEKVYQLTSTGTIALELAYCYQAPVDFIPVMIRIHNWIIGKDVTLSDQDVSILKNLIEQSRRKWDLPNVDEGDYSQVYSQIIYHLDGLLVAPIMVSLAMKNVWNNFKQETQQFSSKLDDNVKYWDIFFEILALQNWMIKESEYWRLTPQGLFAVSKAYAYGVTVSYLPLFAQLKELLFGDADILSRKNLDGHETHVDRMMNIWASSRSHKTYSEQVKKIIVEIFNKPLAEQPLGIAEMGCGDGTLLKDIYEVIKEKTIRGKVLAEYPLIIVGADYNQVSLETTRQTLENAEIPNYVVLFGNINDPDKLAKQLWHKHDIRLQDLLSIRAFIDHNRHYQEPKSSSMSCSIKSTGTFACQGKMIPNHQLIQNLIEHLKSWRFYVEKFGLLILELNIIPPKLVAKSL
;
A
#
# COMPACT_ATOMS: atom_id res chain seq x y z
N MET A 1 -10.70 -24.81 -15.21
CA MET A 1 -11.11 -23.86 -16.28
C MET A 1 -10.36 -22.56 -16.07
N GLN A 2 -9.68 -22.05 -17.10
CA GLN A 2 -8.89 -20.82 -16.99
C GLN A 2 -9.83 -19.61 -17.14
N LEU A 3 -9.77 -18.66 -16.19
CA LEU A 3 -10.59 -17.45 -16.26
C LEU A 3 -10.26 -16.63 -17.50
N LEU A 4 -11.30 -16.08 -18.14
CA LEU A 4 -11.21 -15.12 -19.22
C LEU A 4 -10.60 -13.81 -18.73
N GLN A 5 -10.08 -12.99 -19.66
CA GLN A 5 -9.42 -11.74 -19.31
C GLN A 5 -10.35 -10.77 -18.58
N ASP A 6 -11.61 -10.66 -19.01
CA ASP A 6 -12.57 -9.73 -18.42
C ASP A 6 -13.04 -10.19 -17.04
N GLU A 7 -13.14 -11.51 -16.80
CA GLU A 7 -13.38 -12.04 -15.45
C GLU A 7 -12.24 -11.67 -14.49
N ARG A 8 -10.98 -11.75 -14.96
CA ARG A 8 -9.81 -11.34 -14.15
C ARG A 8 -9.82 -9.84 -13.86
N LYS A 9 -10.19 -9.01 -14.84
CA LYS A 9 -10.32 -7.55 -14.65
C LYS A 9 -11.41 -7.24 -13.63
N TYR A 10 -12.57 -7.88 -13.75
CA TYR A 10 -13.67 -7.73 -12.80
C TYR A 10 -13.26 -8.12 -11.37
N LEU A 11 -12.58 -9.27 -11.20
CA LEU A 11 -12.07 -9.69 -9.90
C LEU A 11 -11.06 -8.70 -9.33
N MET A 12 -10.13 -8.18 -10.14
CA MET A 12 -9.19 -7.15 -9.70
C MET A 12 -9.92 -5.86 -9.28
N ALA A 13 -10.91 -5.40 -10.06
CA ALA A 13 -11.70 -4.22 -9.73
C ALA A 13 -12.45 -4.40 -8.40
N LYS A 14 -13.06 -5.57 -8.19
CA LYS A 14 -13.70 -5.93 -6.92
C LYS A 14 -12.72 -5.89 -5.75
N MET A 15 -11.52 -6.45 -5.91
CA MET A 15 -10.49 -6.41 -4.87
C MET A 15 -10.02 -4.98 -4.54
N PHE A 16 -9.96 -4.09 -5.52
CA PHE A 16 -9.63 -2.69 -5.27
C PHE A 16 -10.74 -1.95 -4.52
N ARG A 17 -12.01 -2.21 -4.81
CA ARG A 17 -13.13 -1.65 -4.04
C ARG A 17 -13.18 -2.16 -2.60
N HIS A 18 -12.77 -3.41 -2.37
CA HIS A 18 -12.58 -3.91 -1.01
C HIS A 18 -11.53 -3.09 -0.24
N LEU A 19 -10.44 -2.67 -0.91
CA LEU A 19 -9.41 -1.83 -0.31
C LEU A 19 -9.90 -0.41 -0.03
N ASP A 20 -10.69 0.15 -0.94
CA ASP A 20 -11.30 1.46 -0.77
C ASP A 20 -12.14 1.52 0.52
N GLY A 21 -12.81 0.42 0.87
CA GLY A 21 -13.61 0.32 2.09
C GLY A 21 -12.85 0.51 3.39
N ILE A 22 -11.57 0.12 3.44
CA ILE A 22 -10.74 0.30 4.64
C ILE A 22 -10.54 1.79 4.90
N ALA A 23 -10.06 2.54 3.91
CA ALA A 23 -9.78 3.96 4.07
C ALA A 23 -11.08 4.78 4.16
N THR A 24 -12.05 4.49 3.30
CA THR A 24 -13.34 5.20 3.24
C THR A 24 -14.16 4.97 4.49
N GLY A 25 -14.35 3.71 4.91
CA GLY A 25 -15.17 3.38 6.08
C GLY A 25 -14.63 3.98 7.36
N CYS A 26 -13.31 3.91 7.58
CA CYS A 26 -12.68 4.54 8.74
C CYS A 26 -12.84 6.05 8.71
N THR A 27 -12.71 6.68 7.54
CA THR A 27 -12.87 8.13 7.38
C THR A 27 -14.30 8.54 7.70
N ILE A 28 -15.30 7.86 7.12
CA ILE A 28 -16.72 8.12 7.39
C ILE A 28 -17.03 7.99 8.88
N LYS A 29 -16.59 6.91 9.53
CA LYS A 29 -16.83 6.73 10.96
C LYS A 29 -16.22 7.86 11.79
N ALA A 30 -14.97 8.24 11.50
CA ALA A 30 -14.31 9.33 12.22
C ALA A 30 -15.04 10.68 12.04
N LEU A 31 -15.49 10.99 10.82
CA LEU A 31 -16.28 12.19 10.54
C LEU A 31 -17.67 12.15 11.20
N MET A 32 -18.32 10.99 11.21
CA MET A 32 -19.64 10.78 11.82
C MET A 32 -19.59 10.97 13.34
N GLU A 33 -18.60 10.37 14.02
CA GLU A 33 -18.44 10.53 15.47
C GLU A 33 -18.17 11.97 15.90
N GLN A 34 -17.57 12.77 15.02
CA GLN A 34 -17.33 14.20 15.23
C GLN A 34 -18.48 15.08 14.71
N LYS A 35 -19.58 14.48 14.21
CA LYS A 35 -20.75 15.16 13.62
C LYS A 35 -20.44 16.04 12.41
N VAL A 36 -19.32 15.79 11.72
CA VAL A 36 -18.96 16.50 10.48
C VAL A 36 -19.87 16.09 9.34
N ILE A 37 -20.32 14.83 9.30
CA ILE A 37 -21.28 14.35 8.28
C ILE A 37 -22.56 15.18 8.29
N ASN A 38 -23.16 15.41 9.48
CA ASN A 38 -24.36 16.24 9.60
C ASN A 38 -24.13 17.66 9.09
N PHE A 39 -22.96 18.25 9.37
CA PHE A 39 -22.63 19.57 8.83
C PHE A 39 -22.53 19.58 7.31
N ILE A 40 -21.94 18.55 6.69
CA ILE A 40 -21.85 18.43 5.23
C ILE A 40 -23.25 18.29 4.60
N GLU A 41 -24.14 17.50 5.22
CA GLU A 41 -25.52 17.34 4.76
C GLU A 41 -26.31 18.65 4.87
N ASP A 42 -26.17 19.37 5.99
CA ASP A 42 -26.81 20.66 6.20
C ASP A 42 -26.25 21.76 5.27
N ASN A 43 -24.95 21.69 4.97
CA ASN A 43 -24.18 22.68 4.22
C ASN A 43 -23.63 21.99 2.96
N GLN A 44 -24.50 21.80 1.97
CA GLN A 44 -24.23 21.16 0.68
C GLN A 44 -22.98 21.70 -0.06
N GLN A 45 -22.54 22.91 0.30
CA GLN A 45 -21.26 23.49 -0.10
C GLN A 45 -20.52 24.00 1.15
N PHE A 46 -19.23 23.72 1.23
CA PHE A 46 -18.41 24.07 2.39
C PHE A 46 -16.92 24.12 2.04
N THR A 47 -16.14 24.69 2.94
CA THR A 47 -14.67 24.75 2.90
C THR A 47 -14.06 23.91 4.03
N LEU A 48 -12.79 23.55 3.89
CA LEU A 48 -12.05 22.93 4.98
C LEU A 48 -11.96 23.87 6.20
N SER A 49 -11.83 25.17 5.96
CA SER A 49 -11.73 26.20 6.99
C SER A 49 -12.98 26.23 7.88
N GLU A 50 -14.18 26.07 7.31
CA GLU A 50 -15.43 26.01 8.06
C GLU A 50 -15.51 24.76 8.95
N ILE A 51 -15.08 23.59 8.44
CA ILE A 51 -14.99 22.36 9.25
C ILE A 51 -14.03 22.57 10.41
N LEU A 52 -12.84 23.10 10.16
CA LEU A 52 -11.82 23.33 11.20
C LEU A 52 -12.31 24.34 12.25
N HIS A 53 -13.00 25.41 11.83
CA HIS A 53 -13.54 26.40 12.76
C HIS A 53 -14.62 25.80 13.67
N LYS A 54 -15.47 24.92 13.14
CA LYS A 54 -16.59 24.35 13.91
C LYS A 54 -16.20 23.13 14.75
N PHE A 55 -15.30 22.29 14.26
CA PHE A 55 -15.01 20.98 14.83
C PHE A 55 -13.56 20.81 15.31
N GLY A 56 -12.67 21.76 15.00
CA GLY A 56 -11.24 21.62 15.21
C GLY A 56 -10.60 20.53 14.34
N GLY A 57 -9.43 20.06 14.77
CA GLY A 57 -8.72 18.95 14.16
C GLY A 57 -7.54 19.34 13.28
N ASN A 58 -6.98 18.33 12.63
CA ASN A 58 -5.72 18.39 11.93
C ASN A 58 -5.94 18.69 10.44
N ALA A 59 -5.77 19.95 10.05
CA ALA A 59 -6.05 20.46 8.70
C ALA A 59 -5.49 19.61 7.56
N GLY A 60 -4.24 19.16 7.67
CA GLY A 60 -3.61 18.32 6.66
C GLY A 60 -4.29 16.97 6.51
N TYR A 61 -4.56 16.28 7.62
CA TYR A 61 -5.16 14.95 7.59
C TYR A 61 -6.66 15.02 7.24
N LEU A 62 -7.38 16.04 7.71
CA LEU A 62 -8.77 16.29 7.29
C LEU A 62 -8.88 16.55 5.79
N ASN A 63 -7.95 17.32 5.20
CA ASN A 63 -7.92 17.48 3.74
C ASN A 63 -7.73 16.13 3.03
N VAL A 64 -6.89 15.23 3.55
CA VAL A 64 -6.75 13.86 3.01
C VAL A 64 -8.05 13.08 3.15
N GLY A 65 -8.73 13.16 4.30
CA GLY A 65 -10.04 12.54 4.52
C GLY A 65 -11.11 13.01 3.54
N LEU A 66 -11.20 14.33 3.29
CA LEU A 66 -12.13 14.88 2.30
C LEU A 66 -11.76 14.43 0.87
N ARG A 67 -10.47 14.30 0.56
CA ARG A 67 -10.02 13.75 -0.73
C ARG A 67 -10.46 12.29 -0.91
N ILE A 68 -10.51 11.49 0.15
CA ILE A 68 -11.03 10.12 0.07
C ILE A 68 -12.50 10.14 -0.39
N LEU A 69 -13.32 11.04 0.17
CA LEU A 69 -14.72 11.21 -0.27
C LEU A 69 -14.82 11.68 -1.74
N GLU A 70 -13.92 12.57 -2.19
CA GLU A 70 -13.85 12.95 -3.61
C GLU A 70 -13.47 11.78 -4.51
N ASN A 71 -12.52 10.94 -4.08
CA ASN A 71 -12.13 9.75 -4.83
C ASN A 71 -13.31 8.79 -5.00
N GLN A 72 -14.20 8.73 -4.00
CA GLN A 72 -15.43 7.95 -4.03
C GLN A 72 -16.56 8.57 -4.86
N GLY A 73 -16.37 9.79 -5.38
CA GLY A 73 -17.39 10.53 -6.12
C GLY A 73 -18.48 11.14 -5.24
N TRP A 74 -18.31 11.15 -3.92
CA TRP A 74 -19.28 11.68 -2.96
C TRP A 74 -19.13 13.19 -2.75
N LEU A 75 -17.94 13.72 -3.00
CA LEU A 75 -17.67 15.14 -3.06
C LEU A 75 -17.10 15.52 -4.43
N GLU A 76 -17.45 16.72 -4.90
CA GLU A 76 -16.77 17.40 -5.99
C GLU A 76 -16.12 18.68 -5.47
N THR A 77 -15.02 19.09 -6.10
CA THR A 77 -14.32 20.30 -5.67
C THR A 77 -14.15 21.31 -6.79
N LYS A 78 -14.27 22.57 -6.41
CA LYS A 78 -14.03 23.74 -7.25
C LYS A 78 -13.03 24.64 -6.51
N LEU A 79 -12.24 25.37 -7.29
CA LEU A 79 -11.38 26.41 -6.75
C LEU A 79 -12.16 27.73 -6.81
N ASP A 80 -12.32 28.38 -5.67
CA ASP A 80 -12.94 29.71 -5.56
C ASP A 80 -12.01 30.64 -4.77
N ILE A 81 -11.61 31.75 -5.39
CA ILE A 81 -10.69 32.76 -4.80
C ILE A 81 -9.42 32.14 -4.14
N GLY A 82 -8.90 31.04 -4.69
CA GLY A 82 -7.71 30.35 -4.18
C GLY A 82 -7.95 29.40 -3.00
N GLU A 83 -9.18 29.29 -2.51
CA GLU A 83 -9.61 28.27 -1.57
C GLU A 83 -10.34 27.12 -2.29
N LYS A 84 -10.24 25.92 -1.73
CA LYS A 84 -10.92 24.73 -2.24
C LYS A 84 -12.30 24.65 -1.60
N VAL A 85 -13.33 24.77 -2.42
CA VAL A 85 -14.75 24.60 -2.04
C VAL A 85 -15.18 23.19 -2.42
N TYR A 86 -15.72 22.47 -1.43
CA TYR A 86 -16.29 21.14 -1.57
C TYR A 86 -17.79 21.27 -1.79
N GLN A 87 -18.32 20.42 -2.66
CA GLN A 87 -19.74 20.32 -2.98
C GLN A 87 -20.17 18.86 -2.82
N LEU A 88 -21.23 18.64 -2.05
CA LEU A 88 -21.85 17.32 -1.91
C LEU A 88 -22.54 16.93 -3.24
N THR A 89 -22.30 15.70 -3.70
CA THR A 89 -22.93 15.16 -4.91
C THR A 89 -24.23 14.42 -4.58
N SER A 90 -25.06 14.09 -5.59
CA SER A 90 -26.26 13.28 -5.38
C SER A 90 -25.94 11.89 -4.81
N THR A 91 -24.89 11.25 -5.32
CA THR A 91 -24.37 9.99 -4.80
C THR A 91 -23.78 10.16 -3.40
N GLY A 92 -23.14 11.31 -3.12
CA GLY A 92 -22.63 11.66 -1.81
C GLY A 92 -23.73 11.78 -0.76
N THR A 93 -24.85 12.44 -1.06
CA THR A 93 -26.01 12.51 -0.17
C THR A 93 -26.48 11.11 0.24
N ILE A 94 -26.69 10.21 -0.73
CA ILE A 94 -27.10 8.82 -0.48
C ILE A 94 -26.05 8.08 0.36
N ALA A 95 -24.77 8.28 0.08
CA ALA A 95 -23.70 7.61 0.80
C ALA A 95 -23.58 8.07 2.26
N LEU A 96 -23.79 9.35 2.53
CA LEU A 96 -23.74 9.92 3.88
C LEU A 96 -24.94 9.50 4.73
N GLU A 97 -26.14 9.34 4.13
CA GLU A 97 -27.30 8.73 4.79
C GLU A 97 -27.00 7.32 5.30
N LEU A 98 -26.12 6.59 4.60
CA LEU A 98 -25.67 5.23 4.93
C LEU A 98 -24.38 5.19 5.77
N ALA A 99 -23.90 6.32 6.29
CA ALA A 99 -22.66 6.38 7.08
C ALA A 99 -22.67 5.42 8.28
N TYR A 100 -23.83 5.19 8.88
CA TYR A 100 -24.02 4.30 10.03
C TYR A 100 -23.62 2.84 9.72
N CYS A 101 -23.72 2.39 8.47
CA CYS A 101 -23.37 1.02 8.07
C CYS A 101 -21.89 0.70 8.34
N TYR A 102 -21.01 1.71 8.32
CA TYR A 102 -19.58 1.52 8.57
C TYR A 102 -19.22 1.31 10.04
N GLN A 103 -20.12 1.63 10.97
CA GLN A 103 -19.77 1.66 12.39
C GLN A 103 -19.27 0.29 12.89
N ALA A 104 -20.10 -0.75 12.76
CA ALA A 104 -19.78 -2.07 13.32
C ALA A 104 -18.55 -2.73 12.64
N PRO A 105 -18.39 -2.73 11.30
CA PRO A 105 -17.20 -3.31 10.66
C PRO A 105 -15.91 -2.57 11.01
N VAL A 106 -15.95 -1.24 11.12
CA VAL A 106 -14.76 -0.45 11.48
C VAL A 106 -14.41 -0.63 12.96
N ASP A 107 -15.39 -0.67 13.86
CA ASP A 107 -15.17 -0.98 15.29
C ASP A 107 -14.56 -2.37 15.50
N PHE A 108 -14.70 -3.27 14.52
CA PHE A 108 -14.14 -4.61 14.55
C PHE A 108 -12.67 -4.69 14.09
N ILE A 109 -12.09 -3.62 13.53
CA ILE A 109 -10.68 -3.62 13.05
C ILE A 109 -9.68 -4.06 14.14
N PRO A 110 -9.74 -3.58 15.40
CA PRO A 110 -8.83 -4.04 16.45
C PRO A 110 -8.91 -5.56 16.68
N VAL A 111 -10.09 -6.16 16.49
CA VAL A 111 -10.26 -7.62 16.56
C VAL A 111 -9.67 -8.30 15.33
N MET A 112 -9.83 -7.74 14.13
CA MET A 112 -9.18 -8.26 12.91
C MET A 112 -7.65 -8.28 13.03
N ILE A 113 -7.05 -7.27 13.67
CA ILE A 113 -5.60 -7.26 13.96
C ILE A 113 -5.23 -8.42 14.90
N ARG A 114 -6.03 -8.71 15.93
CA ARG A 114 -5.81 -9.88 16.81
C ARG A 114 -5.97 -11.21 16.08
N ILE A 115 -6.99 -11.33 15.23
CA ILE A 115 -7.21 -12.50 14.38
C ILE A 115 -6.00 -12.73 13.46
N HIS A 116 -5.50 -11.67 12.82
CA HIS A 116 -4.27 -11.75 12.02
C HIS A 116 -3.11 -12.34 12.83
N ASN A 117 -2.83 -11.75 14.00
CA ASN A 117 -1.75 -12.20 14.88
C ASN A 117 -1.92 -13.67 15.32
N TRP A 118 -3.14 -14.10 15.63
CA TRP A 118 -3.45 -15.49 15.94
C TRP A 118 -3.18 -16.43 14.75
N ILE A 119 -3.66 -16.08 13.54
CA ILE A 119 -3.47 -16.89 12.32
C ILE A 119 -1.98 -17.11 12.03
N ILE A 120 -1.17 -16.06 12.16
CA ILE A 120 0.28 -16.16 11.90
C ILE A 120 1.05 -16.83 13.05
N GLY A 121 0.39 -17.19 14.15
CA GLY A 121 0.96 -17.95 15.26
C GLY A 121 1.64 -17.10 16.34
N LYS A 122 1.29 -15.81 16.48
CA LYS A 122 1.68 -15.02 17.66
C LYS A 122 0.84 -15.44 18.86
N ASP A 123 1.41 -15.28 20.04
CA ASP A 123 0.77 -15.62 21.32
C ASP A 123 -0.35 -14.63 21.66
N VAL A 124 -1.55 -14.90 21.13
CA VAL A 124 -2.78 -14.11 21.32
C VAL A 124 -3.94 -15.08 21.45
N THR A 125 -4.89 -14.81 22.35
CA THR A 125 -6.11 -15.61 22.49
C THR A 125 -7.30 -14.90 21.85
N LEU A 126 -8.10 -15.63 21.08
CA LEU A 126 -9.39 -15.15 20.56
C LEU A 126 -10.49 -15.49 21.56
N SER A 127 -11.29 -14.49 21.96
CA SER A 127 -12.42 -14.71 22.85
C SER A 127 -13.64 -15.25 22.09
N ASP A 128 -14.55 -15.94 22.78
CA ASP A 128 -15.83 -16.35 22.18
C ASP A 128 -16.69 -15.14 21.75
N GLN A 129 -16.51 -14.00 22.40
CA GLN A 129 -17.14 -12.74 22.02
C GLN A 129 -16.62 -12.23 20.67
N ASP A 130 -15.30 -12.27 20.43
CA ASP A 130 -14.70 -11.89 19.14
C ASP A 130 -15.29 -12.73 18.00
N VAL A 131 -15.42 -14.04 18.24
CA VAL A 131 -16.01 -14.99 17.28
C VAL A 131 -17.49 -14.70 17.04
N SER A 132 -18.25 -14.40 18.09
CA SER A 132 -19.67 -14.08 18.00
C SER A 132 -19.92 -12.82 17.17
N ILE A 133 -19.14 -11.75 17.39
CA ILE A 133 -19.23 -10.52 16.62
C ILE A 133 -18.87 -10.78 15.15
N LEU A 134 -17.80 -11.52 14.87
CA LEU A 134 -17.43 -11.88 13.50
C LEU A 134 -18.54 -12.64 12.78
N LYS A 135 -19.17 -13.62 13.44
CA LYS A 135 -20.31 -14.35 12.88
C LYS A 135 -21.48 -13.42 12.55
N ASN A 136 -21.79 -12.45 13.41
CA ASN A 136 -22.83 -11.46 13.12
C ASN A 136 -22.49 -10.61 11.88
N LEU A 137 -21.24 -10.16 11.75
CA LEU A 137 -20.80 -9.42 10.56
C LEU A 137 -20.87 -10.28 9.28
N ILE A 138 -20.56 -11.57 9.37
CA ILE A 138 -20.73 -12.53 8.26
C ILE A 138 -22.20 -12.66 7.87
N GLU A 139 -23.12 -12.76 8.84
CA GLU A 139 -24.56 -12.80 8.55
C GLU A 139 -25.06 -11.51 7.91
N GLN A 140 -24.55 -10.34 8.33
CA GLN A 140 -24.87 -9.06 7.69
C GLN A 140 -24.35 -9.03 6.25
N SER A 141 -23.09 -9.38 6.01
CA SER A 141 -22.51 -9.47 4.66
C SER A 141 -23.30 -10.42 3.76
N ARG A 142 -23.75 -11.58 4.28
CA ARG A 142 -24.63 -12.52 3.56
C ARG A 142 -25.93 -11.87 3.10
N ARG A 143 -26.53 -11.02 3.93
CA ARG A 143 -27.74 -10.26 3.61
C ARG A 143 -27.44 -8.96 2.85
N LYS A 144 -26.23 -8.80 2.32
CA LYS A 144 -25.75 -7.58 1.64
C LYS A 144 -25.91 -6.34 2.53
N TRP A 145 -25.55 -6.48 3.79
CA TRP A 145 -25.61 -5.44 4.81
C TRP A 145 -27.01 -4.84 5.00
N ASP A 146 -28.04 -5.64 4.72
CA ASP A 146 -29.46 -5.27 4.80
C ASP A 146 -29.81 -4.05 3.91
N LEU A 147 -28.99 -3.75 2.90
CA LEU A 147 -29.25 -2.68 1.93
C LEU A 147 -30.26 -3.12 0.86
N PRO A 148 -31.19 -2.24 0.43
CA PRO A 148 -32.19 -2.60 -0.57
C PRO A 148 -31.57 -3.01 -1.91
N ASN A 149 -32.23 -3.92 -2.63
CA ASN A 149 -31.87 -4.22 -4.00
C ASN A 149 -32.52 -3.18 -4.93
N VAL A 150 -31.71 -2.35 -5.57
CA VAL A 150 -32.15 -1.33 -6.53
C VAL A 150 -31.44 -1.59 -7.85
N ASP A 151 -32.19 -1.62 -8.95
CA ASP A 151 -31.66 -2.08 -10.24
C ASP A 151 -30.87 -1.00 -11.00
N GLU A 152 -31.24 0.27 -10.88
CA GLU A 152 -30.62 1.37 -11.65
C GLU A 152 -30.54 2.69 -10.86
N GLY A 153 -29.70 3.60 -11.34
CA GLY A 153 -29.53 4.96 -10.80
C GLY A 153 -28.54 5.06 -9.64
N ASP A 154 -28.45 6.26 -9.06
CA ASP A 154 -27.47 6.61 -8.02
C ASP A 154 -27.53 5.69 -6.80
N TYR A 155 -28.74 5.29 -6.38
CA TYR A 155 -28.92 4.35 -5.26
C TYR A 155 -28.30 2.98 -5.54
N SER A 156 -28.51 2.41 -6.74
CA SER A 156 -27.92 1.12 -7.13
C SER A 156 -26.39 1.18 -7.10
N GLN A 157 -25.82 2.25 -7.67
CA GLN A 157 -24.38 2.48 -7.68
C GLN A 157 -23.80 2.60 -6.27
N VAL A 158 -24.38 3.46 -5.42
CA VAL A 158 -23.89 3.72 -4.07
C VAL A 158 -24.03 2.49 -3.18
N TYR A 159 -25.15 1.76 -3.26
CA TYR A 159 -25.34 0.54 -2.48
C TYR A 159 -24.32 -0.52 -2.87
N SER A 160 -24.07 -0.72 -4.17
CA SER A 160 -23.04 -1.64 -4.64
C SER A 160 -21.65 -1.25 -4.13
N GLN A 161 -21.29 0.04 -4.24
CA GLN A 161 -20.03 0.59 -3.74
C GLN A 161 -19.86 0.33 -2.23
N ILE A 162 -20.86 0.66 -1.42
CA ILE A 162 -20.85 0.46 0.03
C ILE A 162 -20.77 -1.02 0.39
N ILE A 163 -21.49 -1.92 -0.30
CA ILE A 163 -21.39 -3.36 -0.07
C ILE A 163 -19.96 -3.85 -0.28
N TYR A 164 -19.29 -3.44 -1.37
CA TYR A 164 -17.88 -3.79 -1.57
C TYR A 164 -16.97 -3.24 -0.48
N HIS A 165 -17.23 -2.02 0.00
CA HIS A 165 -16.45 -1.44 1.08
C HIS A 165 -16.57 -2.24 2.37
N LEU A 166 -17.81 -2.56 2.78
CA LEU A 166 -18.10 -3.29 4.01
C LEU A 166 -17.60 -4.73 3.96
N ASP A 167 -17.78 -5.41 2.81
CA ASP A 167 -17.19 -6.74 2.58
C ASP A 167 -15.66 -6.69 2.64
N GLY A 168 -15.04 -5.63 2.09
CA GLY A 168 -13.60 -5.44 2.08
C GLY A 168 -12.97 -5.37 3.47
N LEU A 169 -13.67 -4.75 4.44
CA LEU A 169 -13.25 -4.70 5.85
C LEU A 169 -13.16 -6.10 6.50
N LEU A 170 -13.86 -7.09 5.96
CA LEU A 170 -13.77 -8.50 6.41
C LEU A 170 -12.83 -9.33 5.54
N VAL A 171 -12.97 -9.23 4.22
CA VAL A 171 -12.29 -10.09 3.25
C VAL A 171 -10.79 -9.78 3.18
N ALA A 172 -10.41 -8.50 3.15
CA ALA A 172 -9.01 -8.12 2.93
C ALA A 172 -8.08 -8.58 4.09
N PRO A 173 -8.41 -8.35 5.37
CA PRO A 173 -7.54 -8.78 6.47
C PRO A 173 -7.40 -10.30 6.57
N ILE A 174 -8.50 -11.04 6.33
CA ILE A 174 -8.49 -12.50 6.35
C ILE A 174 -7.69 -13.08 5.18
N MET A 175 -7.91 -12.59 3.95
CA MET A 175 -7.16 -13.04 2.77
C MET A 175 -5.65 -12.87 2.95
N VAL A 176 -5.20 -11.72 3.47
CA VAL A 176 -3.78 -11.45 3.74
C VAL A 176 -3.25 -12.38 4.81
N SER A 177 -3.98 -12.57 5.91
CA SER A 177 -3.56 -13.42 7.03
C SER A 177 -3.36 -14.88 6.59
N LEU A 178 -4.32 -15.43 5.84
CA LEU A 178 -4.24 -16.79 5.30
C LEU A 178 -3.06 -16.96 4.33
N ALA A 179 -2.82 -15.95 3.48
CA ALA A 179 -1.71 -15.96 2.55
C ALA A 179 -0.35 -15.87 3.24
N MET A 180 -0.19 -15.01 4.26
CA MET A 180 1.04 -14.91 5.05
C MET A 180 1.36 -16.19 5.81
N LYS A 181 0.33 -16.87 6.33
CA LYS A 181 0.48 -18.17 7.01
C LYS A 181 0.73 -19.34 6.05
N ASN A 182 0.63 -19.12 4.73
CA ASN A 182 0.73 -20.14 3.70
C ASN A 182 -0.32 -21.28 3.86
N VAL A 183 -1.53 -20.95 4.33
CA VAL A 183 -2.63 -21.94 4.51
C VAL A 183 -2.93 -22.69 3.20
N TRP A 184 -2.75 -22.03 2.06
CA TRP A 184 -2.99 -22.59 0.73
C TRP A 184 -2.09 -23.78 0.39
N ASN A 185 -0.93 -23.94 1.05
CA ASN A 185 -0.06 -25.11 0.85
C ASN A 185 -0.68 -26.41 1.39
N ASN A 186 -1.69 -26.30 2.25
CA ASN A 186 -2.42 -27.44 2.81
C ASN A 186 -3.56 -27.93 1.89
N PHE A 187 -3.84 -27.22 0.80
CA PHE A 187 -4.84 -27.63 -0.18
C PHE A 187 -4.23 -28.67 -1.13
N LYS A 188 -4.97 -29.74 -1.42
CA LYS A 188 -4.55 -30.74 -2.41
C LYS A 188 -4.43 -30.09 -3.79
N GLN A 189 -3.28 -30.19 -4.44
CA GLN A 189 -3.04 -29.52 -5.73
C GLN A 189 -4.01 -29.95 -6.84
N GLU A 190 -4.43 -31.21 -6.85
CA GLU A 190 -5.32 -31.73 -7.90
C GLU A 190 -6.77 -31.28 -7.71
N THR A 191 -7.27 -31.35 -6.48
CA THR A 191 -8.68 -31.10 -6.18
C THR A 191 -8.96 -29.72 -5.63
N GLN A 192 -7.92 -29.00 -5.22
CA GLN A 192 -7.99 -27.71 -4.53
C GLN A 192 -8.89 -27.79 -3.27
N GLN A 193 -8.82 -28.93 -2.58
CA GLN A 193 -9.61 -29.21 -1.38
C GLN A 193 -8.76 -29.08 -0.12
N PHE A 194 -9.36 -28.52 0.92
CA PHE A 194 -8.85 -28.47 2.28
C PHE A 194 -9.77 -29.27 3.21
N SER A 195 -9.21 -30.29 3.86
CA SER A 195 -9.96 -31.05 4.86
C SER A 195 -9.92 -30.30 6.19
N SER A 196 -11.10 -30.03 6.73
CA SER A 196 -11.27 -29.36 8.01
C SER A 196 -10.69 -30.17 9.18
N LYS A 197 -10.45 -31.48 9.02
CA LYS A 197 -9.96 -32.39 10.08
C LYS A 197 -8.44 -32.33 10.38
N LEU A 198 -7.71 -31.37 9.81
CA LEU A 198 -6.24 -31.34 9.87
C LEU A 198 -5.65 -30.57 11.07
N ASP A 199 -6.46 -29.93 11.92
CA ASP A 199 -5.99 -29.06 13.02
C ASP A 199 -7.05 -28.94 14.13
N ASP A 200 -6.69 -28.96 15.41
CA ASP A 200 -7.62 -28.79 16.55
C ASP A 200 -8.36 -27.44 16.54
N ASN A 201 -7.91 -26.49 15.71
CA ASN A 201 -8.55 -25.18 15.51
C ASN A 201 -9.61 -25.14 14.39
N VAL A 202 -10.13 -26.30 13.94
CA VAL A 202 -11.13 -26.43 12.85
C VAL A 202 -12.20 -25.34 12.86
N LYS A 203 -12.76 -25.04 14.04
CA LYS A 203 -13.88 -24.11 14.20
C LYS A 203 -13.57 -22.69 13.71
N TYR A 204 -12.31 -22.25 13.76
CA TYR A 204 -11.90 -20.92 13.31
C TYR A 204 -11.67 -20.89 11.80
N TRP A 205 -11.07 -21.96 11.24
CA TRP A 205 -10.83 -22.07 9.80
C TRP A 205 -12.12 -22.03 8.98
N ASP A 206 -13.17 -22.72 9.45
CA ASP A 206 -14.48 -22.68 8.82
C ASP A 206 -15.05 -21.26 8.70
N ILE A 207 -14.89 -20.44 9.74
CA ILE A 207 -15.38 -19.06 9.77
C ILE A 207 -14.61 -18.19 8.76
N PHE A 208 -13.29 -18.37 8.67
CA PHE A 208 -12.47 -17.60 7.73
C PHE A 208 -12.75 -17.96 6.27
N PHE A 209 -12.96 -19.25 5.98
CA PHE A 209 -13.34 -19.68 4.64
C PHE A 209 -14.75 -19.27 4.25
N GLU A 210 -15.66 -19.16 5.22
CA GLU A 210 -17.01 -18.64 4.99
C GLU A 210 -16.99 -17.19 4.49
N ILE A 211 -16.10 -16.34 5.00
CA ILE A 211 -15.89 -14.96 4.50
C ILE A 211 -15.48 -14.97 3.02
N LEU A 212 -14.61 -15.90 2.62
CA LEU A 212 -14.19 -16.03 1.22
C LEU A 212 -15.29 -16.66 0.35
N ALA A 213 -16.13 -17.52 0.93
CA ALA A 213 -17.26 -18.14 0.25
C ALA A 213 -18.35 -17.12 -0.11
N LEU A 214 -18.58 -16.11 0.73
CA LEU A 214 -19.46 -14.97 0.40
C LEU A 214 -19.03 -14.23 -0.88
N GLN A 215 -17.75 -14.32 -1.21
CA GLN A 215 -17.18 -13.73 -2.44
C GLN A 215 -17.20 -14.69 -3.64
N ASN A 216 -17.80 -15.88 -3.49
CA ASN A 216 -17.75 -17.01 -4.43
C ASN A 216 -16.33 -17.54 -4.70
N TRP A 217 -15.38 -17.29 -3.79
CA TRP A 217 -14.01 -17.77 -3.93
C TRP A 217 -13.82 -19.17 -3.38
N MET A 218 -14.71 -19.59 -2.48
CA MET A 218 -14.72 -20.92 -1.89
C MET A 218 -16.11 -21.52 -1.89
N ILE A 219 -16.17 -22.84 -1.93
CA ILE A 219 -17.41 -23.63 -1.80
C ILE A 219 -17.22 -24.59 -0.62
N LYS A 220 -18.20 -24.61 0.30
CA LYS A 220 -18.27 -25.62 1.35
C LYS A 220 -18.93 -26.88 0.79
N GLU A 221 -18.22 -27.99 0.84
CA GLU A 221 -18.74 -29.34 0.58
C GLU A 221 -18.71 -30.10 1.92
N SER A 222 -19.42 -31.22 2.04
CA SER A 222 -19.77 -31.84 3.34
C SER A 222 -18.60 -31.98 4.32
N GLU A 223 -17.41 -32.33 3.84
CA GLU A 223 -16.21 -32.62 4.67
C GLU A 223 -14.99 -31.74 4.32
N TYR A 224 -15.12 -30.80 3.38
CA TYR A 224 -14.00 -29.99 2.90
C TYR A 224 -14.43 -28.67 2.28
N TRP A 225 -13.49 -27.74 2.25
CA TRP A 225 -13.60 -26.51 1.48
C TRP A 225 -12.86 -26.63 0.16
N ARG A 226 -13.40 -26.07 -0.92
CA ARG A 226 -12.76 -26.07 -2.23
C ARG A 226 -12.67 -24.66 -2.82
N LEU A 227 -11.51 -24.31 -3.37
CA LEU A 227 -11.34 -23.06 -4.11
C LEU A 227 -12.06 -23.12 -5.47
N THR A 228 -12.74 -22.04 -5.83
CA THR A 228 -13.27 -21.85 -7.18
C THR A 228 -12.16 -21.33 -8.12
N PRO A 229 -12.35 -21.33 -9.46
CA PRO A 229 -11.41 -20.67 -10.36
C PRO A 229 -11.19 -19.19 -10.01
N GLN A 230 -12.25 -18.50 -9.56
CA GLN A 230 -12.18 -17.11 -9.08
C GLN A 230 -11.37 -17.01 -7.78
N GLY A 231 -11.56 -17.96 -6.85
CA GLY A 231 -10.80 -18.04 -5.62
C GLY A 231 -9.31 -18.30 -5.84
N LEU A 232 -8.94 -19.20 -6.76
CA LEU A 232 -7.54 -19.43 -7.13
C LEU A 232 -6.88 -18.15 -7.64
N PHE A 233 -7.59 -17.38 -8.47
CA PHE A 233 -7.10 -16.10 -8.94
C PHE A 233 -6.98 -15.09 -7.79
N ALA A 234 -8.00 -14.93 -6.95
CA ALA A 234 -7.99 -14.01 -5.82
C ALA A 234 -6.86 -14.33 -4.82
N VAL A 235 -6.66 -15.61 -4.49
CA VAL A 235 -5.55 -16.09 -3.64
C VAL A 235 -4.19 -15.76 -4.26
N SER A 236 -4.02 -15.98 -5.58
CA SER A 236 -2.79 -15.61 -6.29
C SER A 236 -2.49 -14.11 -6.24
N LYS A 237 -3.49 -13.28 -5.93
CA LYS A 237 -3.42 -11.82 -5.82
C LYS A 237 -3.59 -11.31 -4.39
N ALA A 238 -3.59 -12.19 -3.38
CA ALA A 238 -3.75 -11.81 -1.97
C ALA A 238 -2.76 -10.71 -1.52
N TYR A 239 -1.53 -10.72 -2.06
CA TYR A 239 -0.53 -9.70 -1.78
C TYR A 239 -0.97 -8.27 -2.13
N ALA A 240 -1.88 -8.10 -3.09
CA ALA A 240 -2.39 -6.79 -3.49
C ALA A 240 -3.18 -6.10 -2.36
N TYR A 241 -3.73 -6.87 -1.41
CA TYR A 241 -4.36 -6.32 -0.21
C TYR A 241 -3.36 -5.85 0.84
N GLY A 242 -2.18 -6.46 0.89
CA GLY A 242 -1.34 -6.46 2.09
C GLY A 242 -0.77 -5.09 2.47
N VAL A 243 -0.46 -4.22 1.51
CA VAL A 243 0.03 -2.87 1.81
C VAL A 243 -1.03 -2.08 2.57
N THR A 244 -2.27 -2.01 2.08
CA THR A 244 -3.34 -1.28 2.77
C THR A 244 -3.72 -1.92 4.10
N VAL A 245 -3.83 -3.26 4.14
CA VAL A 245 -4.15 -3.99 5.38
C VAL A 245 -3.07 -3.80 6.44
N SER A 246 -1.80 -3.62 6.05
CA SER A 246 -0.73 -3.34 7.02
C SER A 246 -0.96 -2.05 7.81
N TYR A 247 -1.78 -1.11 7.32
CA TYR A 247 -2.13 0.15 8.00
C TYR A 247 -3.41 0.05 8.85
N LEU A 248 -4.00 -1.14 9.06
CA LEU A 248 -5.11 -1.28 10.01
C LEU A 248 -4.84 -0.68 11.40
N PRO A 249 -3.62 -0.75 11.99
CA PRO A 249 -3.33 -0.07 13.26
C PRO A 249 -3.53 1.45 13.20
N LEU A 250 -3.20 2.09 12.08
CA LEU A 250 -3.48 3.51 11.85
C LEU A 250 -4.98 3.76 11.65
N PHE A 251 -5.63 2.97 10.80
CA PHE A 251 -7.04 3.13 10.49
C PHE A 251 -7.95 2.96 11.73
N ALA A 252 -7.58 2.06 12.64
CA ALA A 252 -8.24 1.91 13.94
C ALA A 252 -8.20 3.18 14.82
N GLN A 253 -7.24 4.07 14.56
CA GLN A 253 -7.01 5.31 15.30
C GLN A 253 -7.28 6.55 14.44
N LEU A 254 -8.02 6.40 13.33
CA LEU A 254 -8.15 7.48 12.36
C LEU A 254 -8.83 8.74 12.93
N LYS A 255 -9.76 8.59 13.87
CA LYS A 255 -10.34 9.74 14.58
C LYS A 255 -9.30 10.54 15.34
N GLU A 256 -8.38 9.88 16.03
CA GLU A 256 -7.28 10.54 16.75
C GLU A 256 -6.37 11.28 15.76
N LEU A 257 -6.07 10.65 14.61
CA LEU A 257 -5.31 11.33 13.55
C LEU A 257 -6.05 12.57 13.02
N LEU A 258 -7.36 12.49 12.77
CA LEU A 258 -8.12 13.60 12.18
C LEU A 258 -8.42 14.73 13.16
N PHE A 259 -8.69 14.42 14.43
CA PHE A 259 -9.22 15.39 15.40
C PHE A 259 -8.45 15.49 16.72
N GLY A 260 -7.50 14.59 16.99
CA GLY A 260 -6.69 14.54 18.20
C GLY A 260 -5.21 14.76 17.91
N ASP A 261 -4.36 13.88 18.45
CA ASP A 261 -2.90 13.97 18.36
C ASP A 261 -2.36 13.77 16.93
N ALA A 262 -1.83 14.87 16.38
CA ALA A 262 -1.21 14.92 15.07
C ALA A 262 0.09 14.09 14.94
N ASP A 263 0.74 13.77 16.06
CA ASP A 263 2.02 13.07 16.15
C ASP A 263 1.87 11.56 16.38
N ILE A 264 0.64 11.02 16.30
CA ILE A 264 0.37 9.58 16.43
C ILE A 264 1.22 8.71 15.47
N LEU A 265 1.56 9.25 14.29
CA LEU A 265 2.40 8.58 13.29
C LEU A 265 3.87 8.43 13.73
N SER A 266 4.33 9.32 14.61
CA SER A 266 5.71 9.37 15.10
C SER A 266 5.96 8.42 16.28
N ARG A 267 4.89 7.82 16.82
CA ARG A 267 4.98 6.93 17.98
C ARG A 267 5.73 5.63 17.63
N LYS A 268 6.53 5.18 18.59
CA LYS A 268 7.32 3.94 18.51
C LYS A 268 7.01 3.04 19.70
N ASN A 269 7.12 1.74 19.51
CA ASN A 269 7.04 0.78 20.61
C ASN A 269 8.35 0.76 21.43
N LEU A 270 8.41 -0.10 22.45
CA LEU A 270 9.60 -0.24 23.32
C LEU A 270 10.87 -0.63 22.57
N ASP A 271 10.72 -1.33 21.45
CA ASP A 271 11.83 -1.76 20.58
C ASP A 271 12.20 -0.69 19.53
N GLY A 272 11.54 0.48 19.55
CA GLY A 272 11.77 1.56 18.59
C GLY A 272 11.09 1.36 17.22
N HIS A 273 10.23 0.36 17.08
CA HIS A 273 9.46 0.08 15.87
C HIS A 273 8.20 0.94 15.75
N GLU A 274 7.79 1.21 14.51
CA GLU A 274 6.58 1.97 14.20
C GLU A 274 5.32 1.27 14.71
N THR A 275 4.35 2.04 15.24
CA THR A 275 3.08 1.48 15.76
C THR A 275 1.90 1.65 14.82
N HIS A 276 2.02 2.50 13.80
CA HIS A 276 0.93 2.83 12.88
C HIS A 276 0.79 1.83 11.72
N VAL A 277 1.74 0.90 11.57
CA VAL A 277 1.81 -0.06 10.47
C VAL A 277 2.39 -1.40 10.94
N ASP A 278 1.83 -2.52 10.47
CA ASP A 278 2.49 -3.82 10.56
C ASP A 278 3.60 -3.90 9.50
N ARG A 279 4.83 -3.57 9.90
CA ARG A 279 5.98 -3.48 8.99
C ARG A 279 6.30 -4.82 8.31
N MET A 280 6.10 -5.95 8.99
CA MET A 280 6.34 -7.27 8.39
C MET A 280 5.35 -7.55 7.26
N MET A 281 4.05 -7.31 7.49
CA MET A 281 3.02 -7.45 6.46
C MET A 281 3.27 -6.49 5.29
N ASN A 282 3.68 -5.24 5.59
CA ASN A 282 3.96 -4.22 4.59
C ASN A 282 5.07 -4.68 3.63
N ILE A 283 6.22 -5.14 4.17
CA ILE A 283 7.35 -5.67 3.39
C ILE A 283 6.92 -6.90 2.58
N TRP A 284 6.20 -7.84 3.22
CA TRP A 284 5.71 -9.06 2.56
C TRP A 284 4.85 -8.75 1.32
N ALA A 285 4.03 -7.70 1.39
CA ALA A 285 3.13 -7.29 0.31
C ALA A 285 3.84 -6.47 -0.78
N SER A 286 4.67 -5.51 -0.40
CA SER A 286 5.37 -4.62 -1.33
C SER A 286 6.36 -5.39 -2.20
N SER A 287 7.18 -6.28 -1.62
CA SER A 287 8.15 -7.08 -2.39
C SER A 287 7.49 -7.92 -3.48
N ARG A 288 6.33 -8.52 -3.20
CA ARG A 288 5.57 -9.31 -4.19
C ARG A 288 4.93 -8.46 -5.29
N SER A 289 4.54 -7.24 -4.95
CA SER A 289 3.95 -6.30 -5.90
C SER A 289 4.99 -5.78 -6.90
N HIS A 290 6.26 -5.69 -6.47
CA HIS A 290 7.34 -5.12 -7.28
C HIS A 290 7.84 -6.06 -8.40
N LYS A 291 7.63 -7.38 -8.26
CA LYS A 291 8.08 -8.38 -9.25
C LYS A 291 7.58 -8.11 -10.68
N THR A 292 6.37 -7.57 -10.84
CA THR A 292 5.82 -7.25 -12.15
C THR A 292 6.59 -6.13 -12.87
N TYR A 293 7.17 -5.18 -12.13
CA TYR A 293 7.92 -4.07 -12.71
C TYR A 293 9.38 -4.44 -13.01
N SER A 294 9.94 -5.41 -12.26
CA SER A 294 11.32 -5.92 -12.44
C SER A 294 11.62 -6.31 -13.89
N GLU A 295 10.64 -6.90 -14.61
CA GLU A 295 10.84 -7.33 -16.00
C GLU A 295 11.12 -6.18 -16.99
N GLN A 296 10.59 -4.97 -16.75
CA GLN A 296 10.92 -3.82 -17.60
C GLN A 296 12.30 -3.27 -17.26
N VAL A 297 12.67 -3.26 -15.97
CA VAL A 297 14.02 -2.87 -15.51
C VAL A 297 15.07 -3.78 -16.14
N LYS A 298 14.86 -5.10 -16.13
CA LYS A 298 15.76 -6.09 -16.71
C LYS A 298 16.09 -5.81 -18.18
N LYS A 299 15.14 -5.33 -18.98
CA LYS A 299 15.40 -4.98 -20.39
C LYS A 299 16.39 -3.82 -20.52
N ILE A 300 16.19 -2.76 -19.74
CA ILE A 300 17.08 -1.60 -19.73
C ILE A 300 18.48 -2.00 -19.24
N ILE A 301 18.56 -2.85 -18.22
CA ILE A 301 19.83 -3.40 -17.73
C ILE A 301 20.57 -4.18 -18.83
N VAL A 302 19.86 -5.05 -19.56
CA VAL A 302 20.47 -5.82 -20.67
C VAL A 302 21.03 -4.88 -21.74
N GLU A 303 20.33 -3.79 -22.08
CA GLU A 303 20.82 -2.81 -23.04
C GLU A 303 22.09 -2.10 -22.54
N ILE A 304 22.09 -1.64 -21.28
CA ILE A 304 23.23 -0.93 -20.68
C ILE A 304 24.48 -1.81 -20.64
N PHE A 305 24.37 -3.06 -20.18
CA PHE A 305 25.51 -3.97 -20.03
C PHE A 305 25.87 -4.75 -21.30
N ASN A 306 25.24 -4.42 -22.44
CA ASN A 306 25.65 -4.84 -23.78
C ASN A 306 26.37 -3.74 -24.59
N LYS A 307 26.52 -2.53 -24.04
CA LYS A 307 27.41 -1.49 -24.59
C LYS A 307 28.89 -1.90 -24.50
N PRO A 308 29.83 -1.27 -25.23
CA PRO A 308 31.27 -1.53 -25.06
C PRO A 308 31.70 -1.47 -23.59
N LEU A 309 32.55 -2.41 -23.14
CA LEU A 309 32.88 -2.58 -21.71
C LEU A 309 33.38 -1.30 -21.03
N ALA A 310 34.15 -0.47 -21.74
CA ALA A 310 34.67 0.81 -21.25
C ALA A 310 33.60 1.88 -21.00
N GLU A 311 32.42 1.74 -21.60
CA GLU A 311 31.27 2.65 -21.46
C GLU A 311 30.25 2.17 -20.41
N GLN A 312 30.46 0.99 -19.84
CA GLN A 312 29.53 0.42 -18.87
C GLN A 312 29.77 0.99 -17.47
N PRO A 313 28.73 1.00 -16.62
CA PRO A 313 28.92 1.15 -15.19
C PRO A 313 29.85 0.07 -14.60
N LEU A 314 30.56 0.40 -13.53
CA LEU A 314 31.33 -0.58 -12.77
C LEU A 314 30.41 -1.57 -12.02
N GLY A 315 29.17 -1.14 -11.76
CA GLY A 315 28.23 -1.87 -10.94
C GLY A 315 26.87 -1.19 -10.84
N ILE A 316 26.07 -1.69 -9.91
CA ILE A 316 24.73 -1.21 -9.59
C ILE A 316 24.72 -0.70 -8.15
N ALA A 317 24.01 0.40 -7.91
CA ALA A 317 23.67 0.85 -6.57
C ALA A 317 22.15 0.99 -6.42
N GLU A 318 21.55 0.24 -5.51
CA GLU A 318 20.14 0.38 -5.14
C GLU A 318 20.01 1.14 -3.81
N MET A 319 19.36 2.30 -3.84
CA MET A 319 18.90 3.00 -2.63
C MET A 319 17.49 2.50 -2.29
N GLY A 320 17.25 2.17 -1.02
CA GLY A 320 16.05 1.49 -0.54
C GLY A 320 16.01 0.03 -0.97
N CYS A 321 17.11 -0.71 -0.77
CA CYS A 321 17.27 -2.07 -1.30
C CYS A 321 16.32 -3.12 -0.69
N GLY A 322 15.64 -2.83 0.42
CA GLY A 322 14.59 -3.70 0.96
C GLY A 322 15.12 -5.10 1.30
N ASP A 323 14.62 -6.13 0.61
CA ASP A 323 15.06 -7.51 0.78
C ASP A 323 16.20 -7.94 -0.16
N GLY A 324 16.69 -7.05 -1.03
CA GLY A 324 17.77 -7.32 -1.98
C GLY A 324 17.36 -8.10 -3.23
N THR A 325 16.06 -8.40 -3.41
CA THR A 325 15.59 -9.22 -4.54
C THR A 325 15.87 -8.54 -5.89
N LEU A 326 15.72 -7.22 -5.99
CA LEU A 326 15.98 -6.51 -7.25
C LEU A 326 17.48 -6.56 -7.60
N LEU A 327 18.38 -6.33 -6.64
CA LEU A 327 19.83 -6.47 -6.85
C LEU A 327 20.21 -7.88 -7.33
N LYS A 328 19.65 -8.90 -6.68
CA LYS A 328 19.86 -10.30 -7.08
C LYS A 328 19.41 -10.53 -8.53
N ASP A 329 18.16 -10.17 -8.84
CA ASP A 329 17.56 -10.33 -10.16
C ASP A 329 18.38 -9.62 -11.25
N ILE A 330 18.89 -8.42 -10.95
CA ILE A 330 19.72 -7.64 -11.88
C ILE A 330 21.08 -8.31 -12.09
N TYR A 331 21.74 -8.78 -11.03
CA TYR A 331 23.00 -9.50 -11.13
C TYR A 331 22.86 -10.75 -12.01
N GLU A 332 21.84 -11.58 -11.76
CA GLU A 332 21.56 -12.79 -12.54
C GLU A 332 21.34 -12.46 -14.03
N VAL A 333 20.55 -11.43 -14.32
CA VAL A 333 20.31 -11.00 -15.71
C VAL A 333 21.57 -10.49 -16.39
N ILE A 334 22.42 -9.73 -15.69
CA ILE A 334 23.71 -9.28 -16.25
C ILE A 334 24.60 -10.49 -16.54
N LYS A 335 24.73 -11.41 -15.58
CA LYS A 335 25.55 -12.62 -15.69
C LYS A 335 25.12 -13.49 -16.88
N GLU A 336 23.83 -13.68 -17.08
CA GLU A 336 23.30 -14.62 -18.09
C GLU A 336 23.11 -14.01 -19.49
N LYS A 337 22.75 -12.72 -19.58
CA LYS A 337 22.18 -12.14 -20.81
C LYS A 337 22.99 -10.99 -21.41
N THR A 338 24.20 -10.74 -20.93
CA THR A 338 24.98 -9.57 -21.37
C THR A 338 26.42 -9.91 -21.74
N ILE A 339 27.08 -9.07 -22.53
CA ILE A 339 28.51 -9.23 -22.83
C ILE A 339 29.35 -9.09 -21.56
N ARG A 340 28.94 -8.26 -20.59
CA ARG A 340 29.61 -8.12 -19.30
C ARG A 340 29.62 -9.43 -18.52
N GLY A 341 28.49 -10.15 -18.54
CA GLY A 341 28.34 -11.46 -17.91
C GLY A 341 29.38 -12.48 -18.37
N LYS A 342 29.83 -12.40 -19.62
CA LYS A 342 30.84 -13.31 -20.22
C LYS A 342 32.26 -13.04 -19.72
N VAL A 343 32.53 -11.88 -19.11
CA VAL A 343 33.87 -11.41 -18.73
C VAL A 343 33.93 -10.90 -17.28
N LEU A 344 33.04 -11.39 -16.40
CA LEU A 344 32.99 -10.95 -14.99
C LEU A 344 34.29 -11.21 -14.19
N ALA A 345 35.14 -12.14 -14.65
CA ALA A 345 36.45 -12.38 -14.04
C ALA A 345 37.44 -11.23 -14.30
N GLU A 346 37.39 -10.63 -15.50
CA GLU A 346 38.25 -9.52 -15.90
C GLU A 346 37.63 -8.17 -15.50
N TYR A 347 36.31 -8.06 -15.62
CA TYR A 347 35.53 -6.87 -15.29
C TYR A 347 34.47 -7.23 -14.25
N PRO A 348 34.82 -7.34 -12.96
CA PRO A 348 33.87 -7.69 -11.91
C PRO A 348 32.74 -6.67 -11.81
N LEU A 349 31.54 -7.12 -11.48
CA LEU A 349 30.38 -6.26 -11.23
C LEU A 349 30.26 -5.98 -9.73
N ILE A 350 30.18 -4.71 -9.36
CA ILE A 350 29.97 -4.29 -7.96
C ILE A 350 28.47 -4.15 -7.69
N ILE A 351 27.96 -4.77 -6.63
CA ILE A 351 26.55 -4.69 -6.22
C ILE A 351 26.44 -3.93 -4.89
N VAL A 352 25.82 -2.76 -4.90
CA VAL A 352 25.63 -1.94 -3.69
C VAL A 352 24.16 -1.92 -3.29
N GLY A 353 23.86 -2.39 -2.09
CA GLY A 353 22.57 -2.21 -1.42
C GLY A 353 22.66 -1.16 -0.31
N ALA A 354 21.80 -0.16 -0.36
CA ALA A 354 21.71 0.86 0.66
C ALA A 354 20.27 1.00 1.18
N ASP A 355 20.09 1.03 2.50
CA ASP A 355 18.79 1.21 3.15
C ASP A 355 18.97 1.93 4.50
N TYR A 356 17.93 2.62 4.96
CA TYR A 356 17.94 3.28 6.27
C TYR A 356 17.42 2.34 7.37
N ASN A 357 16.73 1.26 7.00
CA ASN A 357 16.18 0.27 7.91
C ASN A 357 17.14 -0.91 8.11
N GLN A 358 17.47 -1.21 9.37
CA GLN A 358 18.42 -2.26 9.71
C GLN A 358 17.95 -3.67 9.30
N VAL A 359 16.66 -3.98 9.44
CA VAL A 359 16.09 -5.28 9.04
C VAL A 359 16.22 -5.49 7.54
N SER A 360 16.01 -4.44 6.74
CA SER A 360 16.24 -4.49 5.29
C SER A 360 17.71 -4.75 4.95
N LEU A 361 18.65 -4.10 5.64
CA LEU A 361 20.09 -4.35 5.41
C LEU A 361 20.49 -5.80 5.72
N GLU A 362 20.00 -6.36 6.83
CA GLU A 362 20.26 -7.75 7.22
C GLU A 362 19.64 -8.74 6.22
N THR A 363 18.38 -8.52 5.83
CA THR A 363 17.70 -9.34 4.84
C THR A 363 18.40 -9.28 3.48
N THR A 364 18.83 -8.09 3.04
CA THR A 364 19.58 -7.90 1.79
C THR A 364 20.88 -8.68 1.82
N ARG A 365 21.67 -8.61 2.91
CA ARG A 365 22.92 -9.40 3.03
C ARG A 365 22.65 -10.88 2.85
N GLN A 366 21.67 -11.41 3.58
CA GLN A 366 21.30 -12.82 3.49
C GLN A 366 20.87 -13.22 2.06
N THR A 367 20.08 -12.39 1.38
CA THR A 367 19.67 -12.63 -0.01
C THR A 367 20.87 -12.68 -0.96
N LEU A 368 21.80 -11.74 -0.86
CA LEU A 368 22.96 -11.66 -1.75
C LEU A 368 23.99 -12.77 -1.46
N GLU A 369 24.19 -13.12 -0.19
CA GLU A 369 25.03 -14.26 0.24
C GLU A 369 24.47 -15.59 -0.27
N ASN A 370 23.18 -15.84 -0.07
CA ASN A 370 22.51 -17.05 -0.55
C ASN A 370 22.50 -17.16 -2.08
N ALA A 371 22.60 -16.02 -2.78
CA ALA A 371 22.71 -15.98 -4.24
C ALA A 371 24.17 -16.09 -4.74
N GLU A 372 25.14 -16.27 -3.84
CA GLU A 372 26.57 -16.40 -4.16
C GLU A 372 27.12 -15.23 -4.99
N ILE A 373 26.64 -14.01 -4.72
CA ILE A 373 27.12 -12.80 -5.40
C ILE A 373 28.48 -12.43 -4.77
N PRO A 374 29.59 -12.35 -5.54
CA PRO A 374 30.92 -12.26 -4.95
C PRO A 374 31.31 -10.85 -4.48
N ASN A 375 30.88 -9.82 -5.21
CA ASN A 375 31.34 -8.44 -5.00
C ASN A 375 30.16 -7.54 -4.63
N TYR A 376 29.73 -7.61 -3.36
CA TYR A 376 28.64 -6.77 -2.87
C TYR A 376 29.04 -5.92 -1.66
N VAL A 377 28.34 -4.81 -1.48
CA VAL A 377 28.44 -3.92 -0.32
C VAL A 377 27.02 -3.59 0.17
N VAL A 378 26.74 -3.84 1.45
CA VAL A 378 25.47 -3.46 2.08
C VAL A 378 25.71 -2.50 3.22
N LEU A 379 25.22 -1.26 3.08
CA LEU A 379 25.46 -0.19 4.04
C LEU A 379 24.23 0.66 4.34
N PHE A 380 24.28 1.41 5.43
CA PHE A 380 23.24 2.38 5.75
C PHE A 380 23.20 3.49 4.69
N GLY A 381 22.01 3.79 4.17
CA GLY A 381 21.79 4.89 3.23
C GLY A 381 20.47 5.59 3.50
N ASN A 382 20.47 6.92 3.41
CA ASN A 382 19.24 7.72 3.46
C ASN A 382 19.05 8.38 2.09
N ILE A 383 17.87 8.19 1.49
CA ILE A 383 17.55 8.76 0.18
C ILE A 383 17.67 10.31 0.18
N ASN A 384 17.48 10.97 1.32
CA ASN A 384 17.60 12.42 1.43
C ASN A 384 19.06 12.92 1.51
N ASP A 385 20.06 12.03 1.62
CA ASP A 385 21.47 12.40 1.82
C ASP A 385 22.41 11.57 0.93
N PRO A 386 22.38 11.80 -0.40
CA PRO A 386 23.27 11.09 -1.34
C PRO A 386 24.75 11.39 -1.09
N ASP A 387 25.09 12.57 -0.57
CA ASP A 387 26.46 12.95 -0.20
C ASP A 387 27.04 12.00 0.85
N LYS A 388 26.27 11.70 1.89
CA LYS A 388 26.70 10.77 2.94
C LYS A 388 26.87 9.36 2.41
N LEU A 389 25.96 8.89 1.56
CA LEU A 389 26.11 7.58 0.89
C LEU A 389 27.41 7.55 0.08
N ALA A 390 27.64 8.55 -0.77
CA ALA A 390 28.82 8.62 -1.63
C ALA A 390 30.12 8.67 -0.82
N LYS A 391 30.18 9.47 0.25
CA LYS A 391 31.33 9.53 1.16
C LYS A 391 31.59 8.19 1.84
N GLN A 392 30.55 7.49 2.29
CA GLN A 392 30.71 6.18 2.92
C GLN A 392 31.26 5.14 1.94
N LEU A 393 30.73 5.09 0.70
CA LEU A 393 31.24 4.19 -0.34
C LEU A 393 32.71 4.48 -0.67
N TRP A 394 33.07 5.76 -0.81
CA TRP A 394 34.43 6.16 -1.10
C TRP A 394 35.39 5.79 0.04
N HIS A 395 35.11 6.23 1.26
CA HIS A 395 36.05 6.05 2.38
C HIS A 395 36.20 4.61 2.85
N LYS A 396 35.15 3.78 2.72
CA LYS A 396 35.18 2.41 3.22
C LYS A 396 35.52 1.38 2.15
N HIS A 397 35.27 1.69 0.88
CA HIS A 397 35.36 0.70 -0.19
C HIS A 397 36.08 1.20 -1.44
N ASP A 398 36.55 2.46 -1.46
CA ASP A 398 37.19 3.09 -2.63
C ASP A 398 36.29 3.11 -3.88
N ILE A 399 34.96 3.12 -3.66
CA ILE A 399 33.96 3.11 -4.73
C ILE A 399 33.34 4.50 -4.85
N ARG A 400 33.36 5.06 -6.05
CA ARG A 400 32.63 6.30 -6.36
C ARG A 400 31.21 5.96 -6.78
N LEU A 401 30.21 6.55 -6.12
CA LEU A 401 28.81 6.35 -6.47
C LEU A 401 28.50 6.71 -7.94
N GLN A 402 29.19 7.72 -8.48
CA GLN A 402 29.09 8.13 -9.89
C GLN A 402 29.51 7.08 -10.90
N ASP A 403 30.34 6.12 -10.50
CA ASP A 403 30.82 5.05 -11.38
C ASP A 403 29.85 3.86 -11.43
N LEU A 404 28.74 3.92 -10.67
CA LEU A 404 27.69 2.91 -10.62
C LEU A 404 26.42 3.42 -11.32
N LEU A 405 25.64 2.51 -11.86
CA LEU A 405 24.27 2.81 -12.26
C LEU A 405 23.39 2.82 -11.01
N SER A 406 22.85 3.99 -10.68
CA SER A 406 21.92 4.12 -9.56
C SER A 406 20.52 3.67 -9.96
N ILE A 407 19.88 2.91 -9.09
CA ILE A 407 18.52 2.38 -9.25
C ILE A 407 17.78 2.62 -7.94
N ARG A 408 16.48 2.89 -8.03
CA ARG A 408 15.60 2.88 -6.87
C ARG A 408 14.16 2.65 -7.29
N ALA A 409 13.44 1.89 -6.47
CA ALA A 409 12.07 1.52 -6.72
C ALA A 409 11.17 1.95 -5.56
N PHE A 410 10.24 2.86 -5.83
CA PHE A 410 9.14 3.23 -4.94
C PHE A 410 9.59 3.81 -3.60
N ILE A 411 10.59 4.70 -3.62
CA ILE A 411 11.12 5.32 -2.39
C ILE A 411 11.25 6.84 -2.44
N ASP A 412 11.20 7.50 -3.60
CA ASP A 412 11.24 8.96 -3.63
C ASP A 412 9.96 9.52 -2.96
N HIS A 413 8.80 8.90 -3.17
CA HIS A 413 7.55 9.29 -2.50
C HIS A 413 7.53 9.05 -0.98
N ASN A 414 8.34 8.10 -0.48
CA ASN A 414 8.35 7.68 0.93
C ASN A 414 9.52 8.30 1.72
N ARG A 415 10.20 9.31 1.15
CA ARG A 415 11.26 10.04 1.85
C ARG A 415 10.67 10.87 2.98
N HIS A 416 11.46 11.10 4.03
CA HIS A 416 11.08 12.06 5.06
C HIS A 416 10.96 13.44 4.40
N TYR A 417 9.80 14.07 4.55
CA TYR A 417 9.57 15.43 4.06
C TYR A 417 10.55 16.41 4.72
N GLN A 418 11.05 17.35 3.93
CA GLN A 418 11.88 18.45 4.40
C GLN A 418 11.28 19.75 3.86
N GLU A 419 11.26 20.81 4.66
CA GLU A 419 10.83 22.09 4.13
C GLU A 419 11.81 22.54 3.02
N PRO A 420 11.29 23.04 1.89
CA PRO A 420 12.13 23.50 0.80
C PRO A 420 12.98 24.70 1.24
N LYS A 421 14.24 24.72 0.83
CA LYS A 421 15.18 25.80 1.15
C LYS A 421 14.92 27.05 0.33
N SER A 422 14.38 26.90 -0.88
CA SER A 422 14.00 28.01 -1.75
C SER A 422 12.48 28.14 -1.84
N SER A 423 11.99 29.38 -1.87
CA SER A 423 10.60 29.69 -2.22
C SER A 423 10.40 29.94 -3.71
N SER A 424 11.48 30.03 -4.50
CA SER A 424 11.41 30.35 -5.93
C SER A 424 11.09 29.11 -6.74
N MET A 425 9.84 29.01 -7.20
CA MET A 425 9.49 28.01 -8.20
C MET A 425 9.75 28.50 -9.61
N SER A 426 10.38 27.65 -10.43
CA SER A 426 10.62 27.90 -11.85
C SER A 426 9.55 27.29 -12.77
N CYS A 427 8.49 26.68 -12.24
CA CYS A 427 7.47 25.98 -13.02
C CYS A 427 6.04 26.30 -12.57
N SER A 428 5.07 26.08 -13.45
CA SER A 428 3.65 26.12 -13.10
C SER A 428 3.20 24.78 -12.51
N ILE A 429 2.37 24.82 -11.46
CA ILE A 429 1.88 23.61 -10.79
C ILE A 429 0.42 23.35 -11.15
N LYS A 430 0.16 22.11 -11.56
CA LYS A 430 -1.19 21.60 -11.83
C LYS A 430 -1.56 20.42 -10.91
N SER A 431 -0.76 20.16 -9.87
CA SER A 431 -1.03 19.07 -8.94
C SER A 431 -2.31 19.34 -8.18
N THR A 432 -3.21 18.36 -8.18
CA THR A 432 -4.39 18.34 -7.31
C THR A 432 -4.13 17.57 -6.03
N GLY A 433 -2.90 17.11 -5.78
CA GLY A 433 -2.54 16.28 -4.64
C GLY A 433 -2.87 16.91 -3.28
N THR A 434 -3.01 16.04 -2.28
CA THR A 434 -3.26 16.44 -0.90
C THR A 434 -2.19 15.81 -0.03
N PHE A 435 -1.44 16.63 0.69
CA PHE A 435 -0.28 16.20 1.46
C PHE A 435 -0.30 16.84 2.85
N ALA A 436 0.19 16.09 3.82
CA ALA A 436 0.19 16.49 5.22
C ALA A 436 1.48 16.05 5.91
N CYS A 437 1.91 16.83 6.90
CA CYS A 437 2.97 16.47 7.82
C CYS A 437 2.59 17.01 9.21
N GLN A 438 2.60 16.13 10.22
CA GLN A 438 2.30 16.49 11.63
C GLN A 438 1.01 17.31 11.75
N GLY A 439 -0.05 16.84 11.09
CA GLY A 439 -1.39 17.45 11.11
C GLY A 439 -1.55 18.72 10.28
N LYS A 440 -0.47 19.29 9.74
CA LYS A 440 -0.51 20.49 8.90
C LYS A 440 -0.58 20.13 7.42
N MET A 441 -1.27 20.97 6.66
CA MET A 441 -1.33 20.84 5.21
C MET A 441 -0.01 21.30 4.58
N ILE A 442 0.53 20.51 3.64
CA ILE A 442 1.68 20.92 2.82
C ILE A 442 1.14 21.49 1.52
N PRO A 443 1.37 22.79 1.23
CA PRO A 443 0.98 23.37 -0.05
C PRO A 443 1.68 22.65 -1.22
N ASN A 444 0.96 22.42 -2.31
CA ASN A 444 1.50 21.71 -3.48
C ASN A 444 2.76 22.38 -4.05
N HIS A 445 2.87 23.71 -3.95
CA HIS A 445 4.07 24.43 -4.35
C HIS A 445 5.31 24.09 -3.51
N GLN A 446 5.14 23.91 -2.21
CA GLN A 446 6.23 23.53 -1.33
C GLN A 446 6.66 22.08 -1.59
N LEU A 447 5.71 21.17 -1.77
CA LEU A 447 6.04 19.76 -2.03
C LEU A 447 6.79 19.57 -3.37
N ILE A 448 6.34 20.26 -4.43
CA ILE A 448 7.02 20.21 -5.73
C ILE A 448 8.42 20.80 -5.63
N GLN A 449 8.57 21.93 -4.96
CA GLN A 449 9.89 22.52 -4.73
C GLN A 449 10.80 21.58 -3.92
N ASN A 450 10.27 20.92 -2.88
CA ASN A 450 11.00 19.90 -2.12
C ASN A 450 11.44 18.72 -3.02
N LEU A 451 10.58 18.26 -3.94
CA LEU A 451 10.95 17.21 -4.90
C LEU A 451 12.05 17.68 -5.87
N ILE A 452 11.99 18.92 -6.35
CA ILE A 452 13.02 19.49 -7.24
C ILE A 452 14.36 19.56 -6.51
N GLU A 453 14.39 20.05 -5.28
CA GLU A 453 15.62 20.13 -4.47
C GLU A 453 16.19 18.74 -4.19
N HIS A 454 15.34 17.77 -3.88
CA HIS A 454 15.70 16.36 -3.72
C HIS A 454 16.34 15.78 -5.00
N LEU A 455 15.72 15.93 -6.17
CA LEU A 455 16.29 15.41 -7.42
C LEU A 455 17.60 16.12 -7.79
N LYS A 456 17.72 17.42 -7.47
CA LYS A 456 18.96 18.18 -7.66
C LYS A 456 20.11 17.67 -6.79
N SER A 457 19.85 17.27 -5.53
CA SER A 457 20.90 16.74 -4.65
C SER A 457 21.49 15.43 -5.19
N TRP A 458 20.68 14.63 -5.90
CA TRP A 458 21.14 13.39 -6.52
C TRP A 458 21.89 13.59 -7.84
N ARG A 459 21.66 14.71 -8.55
CA ARG A 459 22.13 14.91 -9.93
C ARG A 459 23.60 14.59 -10.13
N PHE A 460 24.48 15.16 -9.30
CA PHE A 460 25.93 14.98 -9.41
C PHE A 460 26.31 13.49 -9.33
N TYR A 461 25.61 12.69 -8.54
CA TYR A 461 25.94 11.28 -8.33
C TYR A 461 25.43 10.35 -9.43
N VAL A 462 24.48 10.80 -10.24
CA VAL A 462 23.77 9.93 -11.20
C VAL A 462 23.90 10.39 -12.65
N GLU A 463 24.44 11.58 -12.92
CA GLU A 463 24.47 12.14 -14.27
C GLU A 463 25.32 11.36 -15.28
N LYS A 464 26.32 10.59 -14.83
CA LYS A 464 27.23 9.82 -15.70
C LYS A 464 26.54 8.65 -16.40
N PHE A 465 25.83 7.80 -15.64
CA PHE A 465 25.17 6.60 -16.15
C PHE A 465 23.64 6.67 -16.10
N GLY A 466 23.10 7.76 -15.58
CA GLY A 466 21.68 7.96 -15.35
C GLY A 466 21.21 7.35 -14.03
N LEU A 467 19.89 7.41 -13.87
CA LEU A 467 19.18 6.93 -12.71
C LEU A 467 17.92 6.20 -13.18
N LEU A 468 17.79 4.92 -12.83
CA LEU A 468 16.56 4.16 -13.07
C LEU A 468 15.62 4.34 -11.87
N ILE A 469 14.46 4.96 -12.12
CA ILE A 469 13.44 5.20 -11.10
C ILE A 469 12.17 4.45 -11.47
N LEU A 470 11.66 3.68 -10.52
CA LEU A 470 10.27 3.23 -10.52
C LEU A 470 9.53 4.01 -9.45
N GLU A 471 8.37 4.58 -9.78
CA GLU A 471 7.64 5.40 -8.82
C GLU A 471 6.11 5.31 -8.96
N LEU A 472 5.42 5.44 -7.83
CA LEU A 472 3.98 5.55 -7.73
C LEU A 472 3.57 7.02 -7.79
N ASN A 473 2.46 7.27 -8.48
CA ASN A 473 1.90 8.60 -8.62
C ASN A 473 0.44 8.59 -8.21
N ILE A 474 0.02 9.66 -7.56
CA ILE A 474 -1.40 9.92 -7.32
C ILE A 474 -2.09 10.37 -8.62
N ILE A 475 -3.39 10.10 -8.72
CA ILE A 475 -4.23 10.55 -9.84
C ILE A 475 -5.32 11.52 -9.37
N PRO A 476 -5.89 12.34 -10.28
CA PRO A 476 -7.00 13.24 -9.95
C PRO A 476 -8.24 12.49 -9.43
N PRO A 477 -8.91 12.97 -8.36
CA PRO A 477 -10.08 12.29 -7.78
C PRO A 477 -11.19 12.02 -8.79
N LYS A 478 -11.44 12.97 -9.70
CA LYS A 478 -12.43 12.81 -10.78
C LYS A 478 -12.16 11.62 -11.71
N LEU A 479 -10.90 11.22 -11.90
CA LEU A 479 -10.57 10.02 -12.68
C LEU A 479 -10.77 8.75 -11.86
N VAL A 480 -10.47 8.79 -10.55
CA VAL A 480 -10.73 7.69 -9.62
C VAL A 480 -12.23 7.41 -9.58
N ALA A 481 -13.04 8.44 -9.31
CA ALA A 481 -14.49 8.34 -9.18
C ALA A 481 -15.18 7.78 -10.44
N LYS A 482 -14.66 8.10 -11.63
CA LYS A 482 -15.14 7.54 -12.91
C LYS A 482 -14.88 6.04 -13.10
N SER A 483 -13.99 5.46 -12.30
CA SER A 483 -13.55 4.07 -12.42
C SER A 483 -14.20 3.14 -11.38
N LEU A 484 -15.10 3.68 -10.55
CA LEU A 484 -15.77 2.97 -9.45
C LEU A 484 -16.97 2.14 -9.86
#